data_AF-A0A2V6ZNV6-F1
#
_entry.id   AF-A0A2V6ZNV6-F1
#
_cell.length_a   1.000
_cell.length_b   1.000
_cell.length_c   1.000
_cell.angle_alpha   90.00
_cell.angle_beta   90.00
_cell.angle_gamma   90.00
#
_symmetry.space_group_name_H-M   'P 1'
#
loop_
_entity.id
_entity.type
_entity.pdbx_description
1 polymer ?
#
loop_
_entity_poly.entity_id
_entity_poly.type
_entity_poly.pdbx_seq_one_letter_code
_entity_poly.pdbx_strand_id
1 'polypeptide(L)'
;MAEQQTATCRECSRTISPGDTLVFGYGRLGHLVCRRPRVLSAEERTLAFLYCRDHEVAECSTCTRRFRLRELVSQDQFGVRLHACPWCHTDLTDSIRAHLYGCAMLPVDIRRRAQVAREAARSLVKQSHQLSDAADVLLREAEAALHALRETMRQSPIRRVA
;
A
#
# COMPACT_ATOMS: atom_id res chain seq x y z
N MET A 1 2.43 -21.34 23.13
CA MET A 1 2.63 -21.15 21.68
C MET A 1 1.72 -20.02 21.26
N ALA A 2 2.27 -18.89 20.79
CA ALA A 2 1.49 -17.66 20.59
C ALA A 2 0.56 -17.80 19.37
N GLU A 3 -0.75 -17.72 19.62
CA GLU A 3 -1.78 -17.64 18.59
C GLU A 3 -1.55 -16.36 17.77
N GLN A 4 -1.05 -16.53 16.55
CA GLN A 4 -0.93 -15.45 15.58
C GLN A 4 -2.35 -15.03 15.18
N GLN A 5 -2.86 -13.97 15.82
CA GLN A 5 -4.11 -13.35 15.43
C GLN A 5 -3.99 -12.87 13.99
N THR A 6 -4.59 -13.61 13.07
CA THR A 6 -4.71 -13.28 11.64
C THR A 6 -5.69 -12.12 11.50
N ALA A 7 -5.23 -10.90 11.77
CA ALA A 7 -6.02 -9.70 11.52
C ALA A 7 -6.33 -9.59 10.02
N THR A 8 -7.53 -9.19 9.63
CA THR A 8 -7.94 -8.99 8.23
C THR A 8 -8.17 -7.51 7.95
N CYS A 9 -7.62 -6.96 6.86
CA CYS A 9 -7.93 -5.56 6.46
C CYS A 9 -9.42 -5.49 6.11
N ARG A 10 -10.20 -4.64 6.79
CA ARG A 10 -11.63 -4.46 6.48
C ARG A 10 -11.91 -3.81 5.11
N GLU A 11 -10.95 -3.12 4.52
CA GLU A 11 -11.11 -2.54 3.18
C GLU A 11 -10.85 -3.53 2.04
N CYS A 12 -10.02 -4.57 2.24
CA CYS A 12 -9.71 -5.55 1.20
C CYS A 12 -9.99 -7.00 1.57
N SER A 13 -10.57 -7.23 2.76
CA SER A 13 -10.97 -8.52 3.31
C SER A 13 -9.88 -9.60 3.34
N ARG A 14 -8.60 -9.23 3.24
CA ARG A 14 -7.46 -10.17 3.27
C ARG A 14 -6.71 -10.16 4.60
N THR A 15 -6.16 -11.32 4.93
CA THR A 15 -5.26 -11.53 6.07
C THR A 15 -4.02 -10.65 5.98
N ILE A 16 -3.68 -10.04 7.09
CA ILE A 16 -2.55 -9.14 7.26
C ILE A 16 -1.30 -9.98 7.48
N SER A 17 -0.33 -9.79 6.59
CA SER A 17 0.98 -10.46 6.60
C SER A 17 2.03 -9.57 7.28
N PRO A 18 3.10 -10.14 7.88
CA PRO A 18 4.20 -9.37 8.47
C PRO A 18 4.89 -8.40 7.49
N GLY A 19 4.78 -8.65 6.18
CA GLY A 19 5.31 -7.79 5.12
C GLY A 19 4.40 -6.62 4.72
N ASP A 20 3.20 -6.52 5.30
CA ASP A 20 2.25 -5.46 4.97
C ASP A 20 2.54 -4.19 5.77
N THR A 21 2.34 -3.02 5.14
CA THR A 21 2.37 -1.74 5.86
C THR A 21 1.00 -1.51 6.48
N LEU A 22 0.96 -1.43 7.80
CA LEU A 22 -0.27 -1.38 8.59
C LEU A 22 -0.47 0.03 9.12
N VAL A 23 -1.72 0.47 9.13
CA VAL A 23 -2.12 1.66 9.89
C VAL A 23 -3.07 1.23 10.99
N PHE A 24 -2.92 1.91 12.13
CA PHE A 24 -3.86 1.80 13.23
C PHE A 24 -4.59 3.14 13.37
N GLY A 25 -5.73 3.26 12.69
CA GLY A 25 -6.58 4.45 12.72
C GLY A 25 -7.91 4.13 13.40
N TYR A 26 -8.35 4.99 14.33
CA TYR A 26 -9.65 4.87 15.01
C TYR A 26 -9.91 3.50 15.66
N GLY A 27 -8.88 2.89 16.28
CA GLY A 27 -9.01 1.60 16.97
C GLY A 27 -9.12 0.39 16.04
N ARG A 28 -8.72 0.51 14.76
CA ARG A 28 -8.83 -0.56 13.76
C ARG A 28 -7.51 -0.75 13.01
N LEU A 29 -7.19 -2.01 12.73
CA LEU A 29 -5.97 -2.45 12.05
C LEU A 29 -6.30 -2.76 10.58
N GLY A 30 -5.61 -2.09 9.66
CA GLY A 30 -5.81 -2.27 8.21
C GLY A 30 -4.52 -2.02 7.44
N HIS A 31 -4.47 -2.37 6.15
CA HIS A 31 -3.33 -1.96 5.34
C HIS A 31 -3.40 -0.45 5.13
N LEU A 32 -2.27 0.23 5.34
CA LEU A 32 -2.13 1.68 5.23
C LEU A 32 -2.56 2.21 3.84
N VAL A 33 -2.44 1.34 2.85
CA VAL A 33 -2.87 1.64 1.50
C VAL A 33 -3.58 0.37 1.00
N CYS A 34 -4.84 0.08 1.35
CA CYS A 34 -5.47 -1.17 0.84
C CYS A 34 -5.66 -1.14 -0.71
N ARG A 35 -5.52 0.02 -1.39
CA ARG A 35 -5.63 0.19 -2.87
C ARG A 35 -4.33 0.37 -3.68
N ARG A 36 -3.28 0.99 -3.12
CA ARG A 36 -2.10 1.51 -3.86
C ARG A 36 -0.73 0.79 -3.70
N PRO A 37 -0.60 -0.35 -3.01
CA PRO A 37 0.47 -1.31 -3.19
C PRO A 37 -0.01 -2.50 -4.04
N ARG A 38 -1.28 -2.56 -4.42
CA ARG A 38 -1.81 -3.59 -5.30
C ARG A 38 -1.67 -3.26 -6.78
N VAL A 39 -1.25 -2.06 -7.15
CA VAL A 39 -0.92 -1.79 -8.57
C VAL A 39 0.48 -2.36 -8.85
N LEU A 40 0.64 -2.97 -10.03
CA LEU A 40 1.96 -3.32 -10.55
C LEU A 40 2.80 -2.03 -10.69
N SER A 41 4.05 -2.05 -10.22
CA SER A 41 4.99 -0.94 -10.39
C SER A 41 5.21 -0.63 -11.87
N ALA A 42 5.83 0.52 -12.17
CA ALA A 42 6.20 0.84 -13.54
C ALA A 42 7.13 -0.24 -14.13
N GLU A 43 8.11 -0.73 -13.35
CA GLU A 43 8.95 -1.85 -13.78
C GLU A 43 8.15 -3.13 -13.96
N GLU A 44 7.33 -3.53 -12.98
CA GLU A 44 6.54 -4.76 -13.06
C GLU A 44 5.61 -4.77 -14.29
N ARG A 45 4.97 -3.63 -14.61
CA ARG A 45 4.15 -3.48 -15.82
C ARG A 45 4.96 -3.59 -17.09
N THR A 46 6.13 -2.95 -17.12
CA THR A 46 7.03 -2.98 -18.27
C THR A 46 7.51 -4.41 -18.52
N LEU A 47 7.90 -5.12 -17.47
CA LEU A 47 8.37 -6.50 -17.55
C LEU A 47 7.25 -7.45 -17.98
N ALA A 48 6.07 -7.32 -17.40
CA ALA A 48 4.90 -8.10 -17.79
C ALA A 48 4.56 -7.89 -19.28
N PHE A 49 4.68 -6.65 -19.76
CA PHE A 49 4.40 -6.31 -21.16
C PHE A 49 5.47 -6.83 -22.13
N LEU A 50 6.75 -6.72 -21.78
CA LEU A 50 7.85 -7.10 -22.66
C LEU A 50 8.05 -8.62 -22.72
N TYR A 51 7.98 -9.30 -21.57
CA TYR A 51 8.39 -10.70 -21.44
C TYR A 51 7.24 -11.67 -21.16
N CYS A 52 6.11 -11.20 -20.61
CA CYS A 52 5.01 -12.07 -20.16
C CYS A 52 3.67 -11.86 -20.88
N ARG A 53 3.67 -11.15 -22.00
CA ARG A 53 2.44 -10.83 -22.74
C ARG A 53 1.76 -12.04 -23.39
N ASP A 54 2.52 -13.08 -23.72
CA ASP A 54 2.06 -14.17 -24.61
C ASP A 54 1.86 -15.50 -23.86
N HIS A 55 1.91 -15.50 -22.53
CA HIS A 55 1.64 -16.67 -21.70
C HIS A 55 0.80 -16.33 -20.46
N GLU A 56 0.39 -17.37 -19.74
CA GLU A 56 -0.44 -17.27 -18.55
C GLU A 56 0.35 -16.65 -17.40
N VAL A 57 -0.12 -15.51 -16.90
CA VAL A 57 0.56 -14.72 -15.87
C VAL A 57 -0.14 -14.76 -14.52
N ALA A 58 -1.40 -15.13 -14.48
CA ALA A 58 -2.15 -15.18 -13.23
C ALA A 58 -3.11 -16.36 -13.20
N GLU A 59 -3.34 -16.87 -12.00
CA GLU A 59 -4.37 -17.84 -11.68
C GLU A 59 -5.31 -17.25 -10.64
N CYS A 60 -6.61 -17.29 -10.92
CA CYS A 60 -7.61 -16.84 -9.97
C CYS A 60 -7.90 -17.96 -8.95
N SER A 61 -7.67 -17.71 -7.66
CA SER A 61 -7.95 -18.68 -6.60
C SER A 61 -9.43 -19.07 -6.49
N THR A 62 -10.34 -18.18 -6.89
CA THR A 62 -11.79 -18.41 -6.81
C THR A 62 -12.31 -19.15 -8.05
N CYS A 63 -11.85 -18.75 -9.23
CA CYS A 63 -12.34 -19.29 -10.50
C CYS A 63 -11.48 -20.44 -11.04
N THR A 64 -10.31 -20.70 -10.43
CA THR A 64 -9.26 -21.65 -10.85
C THR A 64 -8.83 -21.52 -12.31
N ARG A 65 -9.15 -20.37 -12.92
CA ARG A 65 -8.82 -20.05 -14.31
C ARG A 65 -7.51 -19.30 -14.37
N ARG A 66 -6.74 -19.62 -15.39
CA ARG A 66 -5.51 -18.92 -15.74
C ARG A 66 -5.79 -17.88 -16.80
N PHE A 67 -5.06 -16.78 -16.72
CA PHE A 67 -5.27 -15.61 -17.56
C PHE A 67 -3.94 -15.06 -18.06
N ARG A 68 -3.95 -14.56 -19.30
CA ARG A 68 -2.90 -13.74 -19.89
C ARG A 68 -3.06 -12.30 -19.47
N LEU A 69 -1.98 -11.52 -19.52
CA LEU A 69 -1.99 -10.12 -19.06
C LEU A 69 -3.07 -9.28 -19.76
N ARG A 70 -3.30 -9.51 -21.06
CA ARG A 70 -4.29 -8.77 -21.87
C ARG A 70 -5.73 -8.99 -21.43
N GLU A 71 -6.03 -10.14 -20.83
CA GLU A 71 -7.38 -10.53 -20.40
C GLU A 71 -7.74 -9.93 -19.03
N LEU A 72 -6.75 -9.40 -18.31
CA LEU A 72 -6.89 -8.90 -16.96
C LEU A 72 -6.93 -7.37 -16.87
N VAL A 73 -6.67 -6.67 -17.98
CA VAL A 73 -6.61 -5.21 -17.97
C VAL A 73 -8.03 -4.65 -17.82
N SER A 74 -8.34 -4.15 -16.64
CA SER A 74 -9.50 -3.30 -16.40
C SER A 74 -9.05 -1.94 -15.89
N GLN A 75 -9.89 -0.92 -16.06
CA GLN A 75 -9.69 0.39 -15.44
C GLN A 75 -10.76 0.56 -14.37
N ASP A 76 -10.36 1.09 -13.20
CA ASP A 76 -11.34 1.55 -12.23
C ASP A 76 -11.95 2.89 -12.66
N GLN A 77 -12.96 3.33 -11.91
CA GLN A 77 -13.63 4.62 -12.08
C GLN A 77 -12.70 5.85 -11.96
N PHE A 78 -11.46 5.66 -11.52
CA PHE A 78 -10.43 6.69 -11.39
C PHE A 78 -9.33 6.56 -12.47
N GLY A 79 -9.52 5.69 -13.46
CA GLY A 79 -8.57 5.45 -14.55
C GLY A 79 -7.34 4.64 -14.15
N VAL A 80 -7.29 4.10 -12.93
CA VAL A 80 -6.21 3.24 -12.46
C VAL A 80 -6.38 1.86 -13.07
N ARG A 81 -5.32 1.34 -13.70
CA ARG A 81 -5.32 -0.02 -14.23
C ARG A 81 -5.36 -1.03 -13.08
N LEU A 82 -6.43 -1.82 -13.05
CA LEU A 82 -6.60 -2.95 -12.17
C LEU A 82 -6.35 -4.24 -12.95
N HIS A 83 -5.84 -5.25 -12.26
CA HIS A 83 -5.67 -6.60 -12.81
C HIS A 83 -6.63 -7.54 -12.09
N ALA A 84 -7.93 -7.39 -12.38
CA ALA A 84 -8.99 -8.15 -11.72
C ALA A 84 -9.46 -9.31 -12.60
N CYS A 85 -9.90 -10.40 -11.97
CA CYS A 85 -10.58 -11.48 -12.67
C CYS A 85 -11.86 -10.94 -13.33
N PRO A 86 -12.11 -11.21 -14.64
CA PRO A 86 -13.31 -10.73 -15.32
C PRO A 86 -14.63 -11.28 -14.75
N TRP A 87 -14.57 -12.38 -13.99
CA TRP A 87 -15.75 -13.11 -13.52
C TRP A 87 -16.10 -12.80 -12.07
N CYS A 88 -15.10 -12.91 -11.18
CA CYS A 88 -15.31 -12.73 -9.74
C CYS A 88 -14.72 -11.42 -9.21
N HIS A 89 -14.17 -10.58 -10.09
CA HIS A 89 -13.53 -9.29 -9.76
C HIS A 89 -12.44 -9.36 -8.68
N THR A 90 -11.94 -10.56 -8.38
CA THR A 90 -10.84 -10.75 -7.43
C THR A 90 -9.57 -10.15 -8.01
N ASP A 91 -8.86 -9.35 -7.22
CA ASP A 91 -7.56 -8.77 -7.61
C ASP A 91 -6.51 -9.87 -7.76
N LEU A 92 -5.96 -9.98 -8.97
CA LEU A 92 -4.95 -10.94 -9.38
C LEU A 92 -3.55 -10.35 -9.39
N THR A 93 -3.35 -9.11 -8.97
CA THR A 93 -2.04 -8.47 -9.06
C THR A 93 -0.95 -9.22 -8.28
N ASP A 94 -1.28 -9.83 -7.14
CA ASP A 94 -0.32 -10.65 -6.39
C ASP A 94 0.05 -11.94 -7.14
N SER A 95 -0.90 -12.52 -7.88
CA SER A 95 -0.66 -13.69 -8.73
C SER A 95 0.26 -13.31 -9.91
N ILE A 96 0.00 -12.17 -10.56
CA ILE A 96 0.88 -11.63 -11.61
C ILE A 96 2.28 -11.35 -11.08
N ARG A 97 2.39 -10.79 -9.87
CA ARG A 97 3.69 -10.52 -9.25
C ARG A 97 4.46 -11.80 -8.93
N ALA A 98 3.79 -12.81 -8.36
CA ALA A 98 4.39 -14.11 -8.11
C ALA A 98 4.90 -14.74 -9.40
N HIS A 99 4.12 -14.62 -10.49
CA HIS A 99 4.57 -15.02 -11.81
C HIS A 99 5.82 -14.24 -12.25
N LEU A 100 5.85 -12.91 -12.19
CA LEU A 100 7.00 -12.11 -12.63
C LEU A 100 8.29 -12.50 -11.92
N TYR A 101 8.25 -12.77 -10.62
CA TYR A 101 9.42 -13.15 -9.85
C TYR A 101 9.82 -14.63 -10.03
N GLY A 102 8.89 -15.49 -10.46
CA GLY A 102 9.14 -16.90 -10.77
C GLY A 102 9.35 -17.21 -12.27
N CYS A 103 9.06 -16.28 -13.17
CA CYS A 103 8.98 -16.54 -14.61
C CYS A 103 10.34 -16.92 -15.17
N ALA A 104 10.45 -18.10 -15.78
CA ALA A 104 11.68 -18.58 -16.41
C ALA A 104 12.08 -17.76 -17.64
N MET A 105 11.13 -17.06 -18.28
CA MET A 105 11.36 -16.20 -19.45
C MET A 105 12.00 -14.85 -19.08
N LEU A 106 11.96 -14.45 -17.80
CA LEU A 106 12.63 -13.23 -17.35
C LEU A 106 14.07 -13.55 -16.92
N PRO A 107 15.08 -12.80 -17.40
CA PRO A 107 16.44 -12.92 -16.92
C PRO A 107 16.52 -12.73 -15.39
N VAL A 108 17.33 -13.56 -14.73
CA VAL A 108 17.47 -13.57 -13.25
C VAL A 108 17.80 -12.18 -12.70
N ASP A 109 18.73 -11.46 -13.33
CA ASP A 109 19.15 -10.13 -12.89
C ASP A 109 18.01 -9.10 -12.98
N ILE A 110 17.17 -9.21 -14.01
CA ILE A 110 16.02 -8.33 -14.21
C ILE A 110 14.95 -8.62 -13.15
N ARG A 111 14.68 -9.89 -12.84
CA ARG A 111 13.77 -10.28 -11.75
C ARG A 111 14.24 -9.73 -10.41
N ARG A 112 15.54 -9.92 -10.10
CA ARG A 112 16.14 -9.43 -8.85
C ARG A 112 16.04 -7.91 -8.74
N ARG A 113 16.38 -7.18 -9.81
CA ARG A 113 16.28 -5.71 -9.82
C ARG A 113 14.86 -5.23 -9.61
N ALA A 114 13.87 -5.87 -10.24
CA ALA A 114 12.47 -5.52 -10.05
C ALA A 114 12.00 -5.75 -8.60
N GLN A 115 12.42 -6.87 -7.99
CA GLN A 115 12.11 -7.17 -6.60
C GLN A 115 12.76 -6.14 -5.64
N VAL A 116 14.04 -5.82 -5.83
CA VAL A 116 14.74 -4.82 -5.02
C VAL A 116 14.11 -3.43 -5.16
N ALA A 117 13.79 -3.01 -6.39
CA ALA A 117 13.12 -1.73 -6.64
C ALA A 117 11.77 -1.65 -5.92
N ARG A 118 11.02 -2.77 -5.90
CA ARG A 118 9.74 -2.88 -5.21
C ARG A 118 9.89 -2.77 -3.69
N GLU A 119 10.86 -3.47 -3.11
CA GLU A 119 11.14 -3.44 -1.68
C GLU A 119 11.62 -2.05 -1.22
N ALA A 120 12.43 -1.38 -2.04
CA ALA A 120 12.84 0.00 -1.83
C ALA A 120 11.64 0.94 -1.86
N ALA A 121 10.77 0.83 -2.87
CA ALA A 121 9.55 1.63 -2.96
C ALA A 121 8.62 1.42 -1.75
N ARG A 122 8.46 0.18 -1.27
CA ARG A 122 7.69 -0.12 -0.05
C ARG A 122 8.29 0.58 1.17
N SER A 123 9.61 0.51 1.32
CA SER A 123 10.33 1.17 2.41
C SER A 123 10.16 2.69 2.38
N LEU A 124 10.27 3.31 1.20
CA LEU A 124 10.09 4.76 1.02
C LEU A 124 8.66 5.21 1.35
N VAL A 125 7.63 4.47 0.92
CA VAL A 125 6.24 4.78 1.28
C VAL A 125 6.06 4.74 2.79
N LYS A 126 6.59 3.69 3.46
CA LYS A 126 6.54 3.58 4.91
C LYS A 126 7.23 4.78 5.59
N GLN A 127 8.44 5.13 5.15
CA GLN A 127 9.18 6.27 5.70
C GLN A 127 8.44 7.58 5.50
N SER A 128 7.88 7.82 4.30
CA SER A 128 7.10 9.01 4.01
C SER A 128 5.92 9.17 4.99
N HIS A 129 5.20 8.08 5.27
CA HIS A 129 4.10 8.12 6.21
C HIS A 129 4.55 8.37 7.64
N GLN A 130 5.62 7.73 8.09
CA GLN A 130 6.19 7.99 9.42
C GLN A 130 6.58 9.46 9.59
N LEU A 131 7.13 10.08 8.54
CA LEU A 131 7.43 11.51 8.54
C LEU A 131 6.16 12.37 8.58
N SER A 132 5.11 12.00 7.84
CA SER A 132 3.83 12.70 7.90
C SER A 132 3.18 12.61 9.28
N ASP A 133 3.16 11.43 9.90
CA ASP A 133 2.61 11.23 11.25
C ASP A 133 3.39 12.06 12.29
N ALA A 134 4.72 12.09 12.18
CA ALA A 134 5.56 12.92 13.05
C ALA A 134 5.28 14.41 12.87
N ALA A 135 5.10 14.86 11.63
CA ALA A 135 4.75 16.26 11.34
C ALA A 135 3.38 16.63 11.92
N ASP A 136 2.39 15.74 11.83
CA ASP A 136 1.05 15.95 12.40
C ASP A 136 1.10 16.07 13.93
N VAL A 137 1.89 15.22 14.60
CA VAL A 137 2.09 15.33 16.06
C VAL A 137 2.72 16.67 16.43
N LEU A 138 3.79 17.07 15.74
CA LEU A 138 4.47 18.35 15.99
C LEU A 138 3.53 19.55 15.77
N LEU A 139 2.67 19.48 14.75
CA LEU A 139 1.66 20.50 14.50
C LEU A 139 0.70 20.63 15.69
N ARG A 140 0.20 19.50 16.20
CA ARG A 140 -0.72 19.49 17.37
C ARG A 140 -0.06 19.99 18.64
N GLU A 141 1.20 19.64 18.87
CA GLU A 141 1.96 20.15 20.00
C GLU A 141 2.15 21.66 19.93
N ALA A 142 2.48 22.19 18.75
CA ALA A 142 2.59 23.63 18.53
C ALA A 142 1.25 24.36 18.73
N GLU A 143 0.14 23.80 18.22
CA GLU A 143 -1.21 24.33 18.45
C GLU A 143 -1.54 24.40 19.94
N ALA A 144 -1.26 23.32 20.68
CA ALA A 144 -1.50 23.25 22.13
C ALA A 144 -0.64 24.26 22.92
N ALA A 145 0.64 24.40 22.56
CA ALA A 145 1.55 25.37 23.19
C ALA A 145 1.09 26.82 22.94
N LEU A 146 0.66 27.14 21.72
CA LEU A 146 0.10 28.46 21.39
C LEU A 146 -1.19 28.74 22.15
N HIS A 147 -2.06 27.73 22.29
CA HIS A 147 -3.29 27.86 23.07
C HIS A 147 -2.98 28.13 24.54
N ALA A 148 -2.05 27.37 25.14
CA ALA A 148 -1.61 27.57 26.52
C ALA A 148 -1.02 28.97 26.72
N LEU A 149 -0.18 29.44 25.80
CA LEU A 149 0.37 30.80 25.85
C LEU A 149 -0.74 31.86 25.84
N ARG A 150 -1.73 31.74 24.93
CA ARG A 150 -2.86 32.68 24.88
C ARG A 150 -3.66 32.71 26.17
N GLU A 151 -3.90 31.55 26.78
CA GLU A 151 -4.59 31.47 28.08
C GLU A 151 -3.79 32.14 29.19
N THR A 152 -2.47 31.93 29.26
CA THR A 152 -1.62 32.64 30.25
C THR A 152 -1.63 34.16 30.04
N MET A 153 -1.62 34.64 28.79
CA MET A 153 -1.71 36.07 28.49
C MET A 153 -3.05 36.67 28.90
N ARG A 154 -4.15 35.93 28.73
CA ARG A 154 -5.50 36.34 29.17
C ARG A 154 -5.64 36.38 30.69
N GLN A 155 -4.99 35.46 31.39
CA GLN A 155 -5.02 35.36 32.85
C GLN A 155 -4.03 36.31 33.54
N SER A 156 -3.08 36.87 32.79
CA SER A 156 -2.13 37.84 33.32
C SER A 156 -2.85 39.16 33.65
N PRO A 157 -2.83 39.63 34.92
CA PRO A 157 -3.55 40.83 35.29
C PRO A 157 -2.92 42.04 34.58
N ILE A 158 -3.76 42.89 33.98
CA ILE A 158 -3.36 44.22 33.53
C ILE A 158 -2.83 44.95 34.76
N ARG A 159 -1.50 45.03 34.90
CA ARG A 159 -0.84 45.90 35.87
C ARG A 159 -1.27 47.32 35.53
N ARG A 160 -2.31 47.84 36.20
CA ARG A 160 -2.59 49.27 36.22
C ARG A 160 -1.43 49.91 36.99
N VAL A 161 -0.51 50.51 36.24
CA VAL A 161 0.49 51.43 36.81
C VAL A 161 -0.31 52.62 37.34
N ALA A 162 -0.29 52.79 38.66
CA ALA A 162 -0.86 53.94 39.36
C ALA A 162 0.11 55.12 39.30
#